data_AF-A0A2P6MSM3-F1
#
_entry.id   AF-A0A2P6MSM3-F1
#
_cell.length_a   1.000
_cell.length_b   1.000
_cell.length_c   1.000
_cell.angle_alpha   90.00
_cell.angle_beta   90.00
_cell.angle_gamma   90.00
#
_symmetry.space_group_name_H-M   'P 1'
#
loop_
_entity.id
_entity.type
_entity.pdbx_description
1 polymer ?
#
loop_
_entity_poly.entity_id
_entity_poly.type
_entity_poly.pdbx_seq_one_letter_code
_entity_poly.pdbx_strand_id
1 'polypeptide(L)'
;NEYTMIQLEAMLDGEDIDTTEKKVEMTEQEDESVEWNFKRQYLQLASAIFVAFAHGSNDISNATGPFAAIMEYAVTGTIYNDRWGLPIWIYVIGGVAIVLGLSLLGSRIIQTVGKDITHLNFSRGYSAELSTAATILLATYLGLPISTTHVLIGSVTGVGLVPAARGTHGADTKQGIDFAILRKIFLGWIMTLAAGGLCTIVLYCALRPLIR
;
A
#
# COMPACT_ATOMS: atom_id res chain seq x y z
N ASN A 1 30.79 29.36 17.63
CA ASN A 1 29.86 28.25 17.36
C ASN A 1 29.06 28.01 18.64
N GLU A 2 27.84 27.49 18.55
CA GLU A 2 26.97 27.26 19.72
C GLU A 2 27.66 26.38 20.78
N TYR A 3 28.38 25.35 20.32
CA TYR A 3 29.31 24.54 21.11
C TYR A 3 30.34 25.31 21.93
N THR A 4 30.94 26.34 21.32
CA THR A 4 32.00 27.12 21.98
C THR A 4 31.43 27.98 23.09
N MET A 5 30.16 28.42 22.96
CA MET A 5 29.45 29.18 23.99
C MET A 5 29.01 28.28 25.15
N ILE A 6 28.48 27.08 24.86
CA ILE A 6 28.05 26.11 25.87
C ILE A 6 29.24 25.62 26.71
N GLN A 7 30.41 25.37 26.10
CA GLN A 7 31.62 25.01 26.85
C GLN A 7 32.14 26.17 27.71
N LEU A 8 32.05 27.41 27.22
CA LEU A 8 32.44 28.61 27.99
C LEU A 8 31.54 28.85 29.20
N GLU A 9 30.23 28.62 29.04
CA GLU A 9 29.22 28.77 30.09
C GLU A 9 29.37 27.68 31.17
N ALA A 10 29.64 26.44 30.77
CA ALA A 10 29.95 25.35 31.70
C ALA A 10 31.29 25.55 32.44
N MET A 11 32.31 26.10 31.78
CA MET A 11 33.58 26.51 32.40
C MET A 11 33.38 27.63 33.43
N LEU A 12 32.44 28.56 33.18
CA LEU A 12 32.08 29.64 34.11
C LEU A 12 31.29 29.15 35.32
N ASP A 13 30.45 28.12 35.14
CA ASP A 13 29.65 27.50 36.22
C ASP A 13 30.39 26.43 37.03
N GLY A 14 31.62 26.07 36.64
CA GLY A 14 32.44 25.08 37.35
C GLY A 14 31.96 23.63 37.18
N GLU A 15 31.15 23.34 36.16
CA GLU A 15 30.80 21.96 35.78
C GLU A 15 31.99 21.23 35.14
N ASP A 16 32.16 19.94 35.45
CA ASP A 16 33.18 19.09 34.83
C ASP A 16 32.95 18.98 33.31
N ILE A 17 33.95 19.39 32.52
CA ILE A 17 33.90 19.48 31.05
C ILE A 17 33.50 18.15 30.39
N ASP A 18 33.96 17.00 30.90
CA ASP A 18 33.58 15.65 30.42
C ASP A 18 32.09 15.35 30.62
N THR A 19 31.48 15.93 31.64
CA THR A 19 30.04 15.79 31.92
C THR A 19 29.21 16.63 30.97
N THR A 20 29.69 17.84 30.65
CA THR A 20 29.05 18.74 29.68
C THR A 20 29.17 18.19 28.26
N GLU A 21 30.33 17.66 27.85
CA GLU A 21 30.51 17.02 26.54
C GLU A 21 29.56 15.83 26.36
N LYS A 22 29.44 14.95 27.36
CA LYS A 22 28.46 13.85 27.32
C LYS A 22 27.01 14.30 27.25
N LYS A 23 26.65 15.38 27.96
CA LYS A 23 25.29 15.95 27.86
C LYS A 23 25.02 16.45 26.44
N VAL A 24 25.98 17.18 25.84
CA VAL A 24 25.84 17.72 24.49
C VAL A 24 25.80 16.61 23.43
N GLU A 25 26.65 15.59 23.52
CA GLU A 25 26.59 14.42 22.63
C GLU A 25 25.27 13.66 22.75
N MET A 26 24.74 13.48 23.97
CA MET A 26 23.43 12.86 24.17
C MET A 26 22.31 13.70 23.57
N THR A 27 22.35 15.03 23.72
CA THR A 27 21.35 15.94 23.14
C THR A 27 21.40 15.91 21.62
N GLU A 28 22.59 15.93 21.00
CA GLU A 28 22.71 15.81 19.54
C GLU A 28 22.25 14.45 19.02
N GLN A 29 22.58 13.35 19.71
CA GLN A 29 22.09 12.02 19.34
C GLN A 29 20.57 11.93 19.46
N GLU A 30 19.99 12.56 20.48
CA GLU A 30 18.54 12.64 20.65
C GLU A 30 17.90 13.44 19.52
N ASP A 31 18.43 14.64 19.19
CA ASP A 31 17.96 15.48 18.10
C ASP A 31 18.07 14.80 16.72
N GLU A 32 19.20 14.15 16.43
CA GLU A 32 19.40 13.39 15.18
C GLU A 32 18.44 12.20 15.09
N SER A 33 18.18 11.52 16.22
CA SER A 33 17.21 10.42 16.28
C SER A 33 15.77 10.89 16.04
N VAL A 34 15.42 12.08 16.54
CA VAL A 34 14.11 12.72 16.32
C VAL A 34 13.96 13.09 14.85
N GLU A 35 14.93 13.79 14.26
CA GLU A 35 14.92 14.15 12.84
C GLU A 35 14.81 12.90 11.95
N TRP A 36 15.58 11.86 12.25
CA TRP A 36 15.55 10.60 11.52
C TRP A 36 14.17 9.91 11.57
N ASN A 37 13.54 9.90 12.74
CA ASN A 37 12.20 9.36 12.91
C ASN A 37 11.15 10.14 12.12
N PHE A 38 11.21 11.48 12.15
CA PHE A 38 10.34 12.33 11.34
C PHE A 38 10.51 12.08 9.84
N LYS A 39 11.77 12.03 9.36
CA LYS A 39 12.08 11.82 7.94
C LYS A 39 11.55 10.48 7.43
N ARG A 40 11.66 9.42 8.23
CA ARG A 40 11.15 8.08 7.89
C ARG A 40 9.62 8.02 7.85
N GLN A 41 8.95 8.68 8.78
CA GLN A 41 7.49 8.76 8.77
C GLN A 41 6.97 9.51 7.55
N TYR A 42 7.62 10.62 7.18
CA TYR A 42 7.25 11.38 5.98
C TYR A 42 7.43 10.56 4.70
N LEU A 43 8.55 9.84 4.57
CA LEU A 43 8.79 8.96 3.44
C LEU A 43 7.74 7.83 3.35
N GLN A 44 7.39 7.21 4.48
CA GLN A 44 6.35 6.18 4.54
C GLN A 44 4.97 6.74 4.17
N LEU A 45 4.64 7.95 4.63
CA LEU A 45 3.38 8.60 4.27
C LEU A 45 3.34 8.91 2.76
N ALA A 46 4.44 9.43 2.21
CA ALA A 46 4.55 9.72 0.79
C ALA A 46 4.40 8.44 -0.07
N SER A 47 5.04 7.33 0.31
CA SER A 47 4.88 6.05 -0.40
C SER A 47 3.47 5.48 -0.27
N ALA A 48 2.82 5.63 0.88
CA ALA A 48 1.43 5.21 1.08
C ALA A 48 0.46 6.01 0.19
N ILE A 49 0.64 7.33 0.08
CA ILE A 49 -0.14 8.17 -0.84
C ILE A 49 0.09 7.72 -2.29
N PHE A 50 1.32 7.41 -2.65
CA PHE A 50 1.65 6.96 -4.00
C PHE A 50 1.01 5.61 -4.35
N VAL A 51 1.02 4.65 -3.42
CA VAL A 51 0.30 3.37 -3.56
C VAL A 51 -1.20 3.60 -3.66
N ALA A 52 -1.78 4.48 -2.84
CA ALA A 52 -3.21 4.79 -2.87
C ALA A 52 -3.64 5.37 -4.24
N PHE A 53 -2.83 6.27 -4.80
CA PHE A 53 -3.04 6.80 -6.15
C PHE A 53 -2.94 5.71 -7.22
N ALA A 54 -1.92 4.85 -7.14
CA ALA A 54 -1.72 3.75 -8.08
C ALA A 54 -2.90 2.76 -8.04
N HIS A 55 -3.33 2.36 -6.83
CA HIS A 55 -4.50 1.51 -6.62
C HIS A 55 -5.76 2.13 -7.19
N GLY A 56 -6.06 3.39 -6.83
CA GLY A 56 -7.26 4.07 -7.31
C GLY A 56 -7.32 4.15 -8.84
N SER A 57 -6.17 4.39 -9.48
CA SER A 57 -6.07 4.46 -10.95
C SER A 57 -6.35 3.13 -11.63
N ASN A 58 -5.94 2.01 -11.03
CA ASN A 58 -6.18 0.67 -11.57
C ASN A 58 -7.59 0.17 -11.24
N ASP A 59 -8.01 0.34 -9.98
CA ASP A 59 -9.24 -0.24 -9.45
C ASP A 59 -10.50 0.47 -9.98
N ILE A 60 -10.39 1.75 -10.39
CA ILE A 60 -11.52 2.45 -11.01
C ILE A 60 -11.98 1.78 -12.31
N SER A 61 -11.04 1.22 -13.08
CA SER A 61 -11.34 0.51 -14.33
C SER A 61 -12.19 -0.74 -14.11
N ASN A 62 -12.08 -1.40 -12.95
CA ASN A 62 -12.88 -2.58 -12.61
C ASN A 62 -14.37 -2.25 -12.51
N ALA A 63 -14.72 -1.06 -12.01
CA ALA A 63 -16.10 -0.61 -11.90
C ALA A 63 -16.58 0.09 -13.19
N THR A 64 -15.73 0.91 -13.81
CA THR A 64 -16.13 1.71 -14.97
C THR A 64 -16.14 0.92 -16.27
N GLY A 65 -15.37 -0.17 -16.38
CA GLY A 65 -15.30 -0.99 -17.60
C GLY A 65 -16.66 -1.58 -18.01
N PRO A 66 -17.35 -2.32 -17.11
CA PRO A 66 -18.70 -2.83 -17.39
C PRO A 66 -19.70 -1.70 -17.66
N PHE A 67 -19.60 -0.58 -16.94
CA PHE A 67 -20.48 0.57 -17.14
C PHE A 67 -20.30 1.21 -18.52
N ALA A 68 -19.06 1.33 -19.00
CA ALA A 68 -18.75 1.81 -20.35
C ALA A 68 -19.40 0.94 -21.42
N ALA A 69 -19.28 -0.39 -21.30
CA ALA A 69 -19.88 -1.32 -22.26
C ALA A 69 -21.42 -1.23 -22.30
N ILE A 70 -22.07 -1.05 -21.14
CA ILE A 70 -23.53 -0.88 -21.06
C ILE A 70 -23.96 0.43 -21.70
N MET A 71 -23.28 1.54 -21.38
CA MET A 71 -23.60 2.86 -21.91
C MET A 71 -23.38 2.95 -23.41
N GLU A 72 -22.29 2.36 -23.90
CA GLU A 72 -22.01 2.28 -25.32
C GLU A 72 -23.13 1.55 -26.05
N TYR A 73 -23.45 0.32 -25.62
CA TYR A 73 -24.53 -0.46 -26.22
C TYR A 73 -25.88 0.26 -26.18
N ALA A 74 -26.19 0.96 -25.09
CA ALA A 74 -27.44 1.70 -24.94
C ALA A 74 -27.57 2.89 -25.92
N VAL A 75 -26.46 3.51 -26.31
CA VAL A 75 -26.45 4.69 -27.20
C VAL A 75 -26.30 4.30 -28.67
N THR A 76 -25.41 3.36 -28.98
CA THR A 76 -25.05 3.02 -30.36
C THR A 76 -25.78 1.77 -30.88
N GLY A 77 -26.31 0.92 -29.99
CA GLY A 77 -26.88 -0.38 -30.33
C GLY A 77 -25.86 -1.47 -30.64
N THR A 78 -24.55 -1.16 -30.58
CA THR A 78 -23.46 -2.10 -30.85
C THR A 78 -22.30 -1.87 -29.88
N ILE A 79 -21.51 -2.90 -29.59
CA ILE A 79 -20.28 -2.72 -28.80
C ILE A 79 -19.12 -2.65 -29.80
N TYR A 80 -18.52 -1.47 -29.97
CA TYR A 80 -17.26 -1.30 -30.68
C TYR A 80 -16.11 -1.62 -29.72
N ASN A 81 -15.02 -2.21 -30.24
CA ASN A 81 -13.82 -2.48 -29.43
C ASN A 81 -12.93 -1.24 -29.24
N ASP A 82 -13.40 -0.07 -29.66
CA ASP A 82 -12.68 1.18 -29.45
C ASP A 82 -12.92 1.71 -28.04
N ARG A 83 -11.93 2.41 -27.49
CA ARG A 83 -11.98 2.94 -26.12
C ARG A 83 -13.08 3.98 -25.99
N TRP A 84 -14.31 3.55 -25.68
CA TRP A 84 -15.40 4.46 -25.38
C TRP A 84 -15.06 5.26 -24.11
N GLY A 85 -14.81 6.55 -24.29
CA GLY A 85 -14.51 7.46 -23.20
C GLY A 85 -15.74 7.71 -22.35
N LEU A 86 -15.65 7.42 -21.05
CA LEU A 86 -16.70 7.83 -20.11
C LEU A 86 -16.56 9.30 -19.74
N PRO A 87 -17.67 10.03 -19.53
CA PRO A 87 -17.61 11.39 -19.02
C PRO A 87 -16.99 11.45 -17.62
N ILE A 88 -16.29 12.55 -17.35
CA ILE A 88 -15.40 12.66 -16.19
C ILE A 88 -16.11 12.48 -14.83
N TRP A 89 -17.39 12.84 -14.75
CA TRP A 89 -18.18 12.73 -13.52
C TRP A 89 -18.34 11.28 -13.05
N ILE A 90 -18.29 10.29 -13.94
CA ILE A 90 -18.37 8.87 -13.55
C ILE A 90 -17.10 8.48 -12.79
N TYR A 91 -15.93 8.93 -13.26
CA TYR A 91 -14.68 8.69 -12.55
C TYR A 91 -14.67 9.38 -11.18
N VAL A 92 -15.26 10.57 -11.06
CA VAL A 92 -15.39 11.27 -9.77
C VAL A 92 -16.26 10.47 -8.80
N ILE A 93 -17.44 10.00 -9.25
CA ILE A 93 -18.32 9.18 -8.41
C ILE A 93 -17.63 7.86 -8.01
N GLY A 94 -16.94 7.22 -8.96
CA GLY A 94 -16.16 6.00 -8.69
C GLY A 94 -15.09 6.23 -7.63
N GLY A 95 -14.33 7.33 -7.73
CA GLY A 95 -13.33 7.71 -6.73
C GLY A 95 -13.93 7.93 -5.34
N VAL A 96 -15.04 8.67 -5.25
CA VAL A 96 -15.76 8.89 -3.97
C VAL A 96 -16.26 7.57 -3.39
N ALA A 97 -16.82 6.69 -4.20
CA ALA A 97 -17.30 5.38 -3.75
C ALA A 97 -16.16 4.50 -3.21
N ILE A 98 -14.98 4.51 -3.84
CA ILE A 98 -13.79 3.78 -3.36
C ILE A 98 -13.37 4.31 -1.99
N VAL A 99 -13.28 5.64 -1.83
CA VAL A 99 -12.90 6.26 -0.54
C VAL A 99 -13.91 5.91 0.56
N LEU A 100 -15.21 5.97 0.26
CA LEU A 100 -16.25 5.60 1.22
C LEU A 100 -16.19 4.12 1.59
N GLY A 101 -16.03 3.23 0.62
CA GLY A 101 -15.91 1.79 0.85
C GLY A 101 -14.71 1.42 1.72
N LEU A 102 -13.54 2.01 1.42
CA LEU A 102 -12.34 1.84 2.24
C LEU A 102 -12.52 2.39 3.66
N SER A 103 -13.18 3.55 3.80
CA SER A 103 -13.42 4.16 5.12
C SER A 103 -14.35 3.30 6.00
N LEU A 104 -15.34 2.63 5.41
CA LEU A 104 -16.32 1.83 6.13
C LEU A 104 -15.82 0.40 6.43
N LEU A 105 -15.10 -0.23 5.50
CA LEU A 105 -14.79 -1.67 5.53
C LEU A 105 -13.29 -1.99 5.52
N GLY A 106 -12.42 -1.02 5.22
CA GLY A 106 -10.99 -1.26 4.98
C GLY A 106 -10.16 -1.58 6.24
N SER A 107 -10.66 -1.24 7.43
CA SER A 107 -9.90 -1.36 8.69
C SER A 107 -9.44 -2.79 8.98
N ARG A 108 -10.25 -3.81 8.67
CA ARG A 108 -9.90 -5.23 8.87
C ARG A 108 -8.79 -5.69 7.90
N ILE A 109 -8.84 -5.22 6.66
CA ILE A 109 -7.85 -5.60 5.62
C ILE A 109 -6.49 -5.00 5.94
N ILE A 110 -6.46 -3.73 6.36
CA ILE A 110 -5.23 -3.03 6.76
C ILE A 110 -4.55 -3.76 7.92
N GLN A 111 -5.33 -4.24 8.90
CA GLN A 111 -4.79 -5.01 10.02
C GLN A 111 -4.12 -6.32 9.58
N THR A 112 -4.77 -7.07 8.69
CA THR A 112 -4.22 -8.34 8.18
C THR A 112 -2.96 -8.13 7.35
N VAL A 113 -2.92 -7.13 6.47
CA VAL A 113 -1.72 -6.86 5.67
C VAL A 113 -0.55 -6.36 6.52
N GLY A 114 -0.83 -5.49 7.50
CA GLY A 114 0.21 -4.82 8.30
C GLY A 114 0.82 -5.66 9.41
N LYS A 115 0.13 -6.70 9.91
CA LYS A 115 0.58 -7.48 11.08
C LYS A 115 0.78 -8.97 10.81
N ASP A 116 0.04 -9.53 9.85
CA ASP A 116 -0.10 -10.99 9.75
C ASP A 116 0.87 -11.62 8.74
N ILE A 117 1.43 -10.87 7.77
CA ILE A 117 2.28 -11.44 6.71
C ILE A 117 3.77 -11.46 7.07
N THR A 118 4.31 -10.33 7.53
CA THR A 118 5.71 -10.19 7.93
C THR A 118 5.88 -8.95 8.82
N HIS A 119 6.92 -8.94 9.67
CA HIS A 119 7.25 -7.76 10.47
C HIS A 119 7.85 -6.67 9.58
N LEU A 120 7.08 -5.61 9.34
CA LEU A 120 7.48 -4.48 8.51
C LEU A 120 8.11 -3.37 9.36
N ASN A 121 9.40 -3.13 9.12
CA ASN A 121 10.08 -1.93 9.60
C ASN A 121 9.91 -0.82 8.54
N PHE A 122 9.98 0.47 8.90
CA PHE A 122 9.74 1.59 7.95
C PHE A 122 10.48 1.45 6.61
N SER A 123 11.75 1.04 6.62
CA SER A 123 12.50 0.86 5.35
C SER A 123 11.92 -0.27 4.47
N ARG A 124 11.46 -1.37 5.07
CA ARG A 124 10.82 -2.48 4.34
C ARG A 124 9.44 -2.09 3.84
N GLY A 125 8.67 -1.38 4.67
CA GLY A 125 7.37 -0.81 4.30
C GLY A 125 7.49 0.11 3.09
N TYR A 126 8.37 1.11 3.18
CA TYR A 126 8.65 2.05 2.09
C TYR A 126 9.08 1.35 0.79
N SER A 127 10.01 0.40 0.85
CA SER A 127 10.45 -0.35 -0.34
C SER A 127 9.34 -1.21 -0.94
N ALA A 128 8.53 -1.87 -0.10
CA ALA A 128 7.41 -2.67 -0.58
C ALA A 128 6.33 -1.79 -1.23
N GLU A 129 5.99 -0.65 -0.63
CA GLU A 129 5.02 0.30 -1.17
C GLU A 129 5.49 0.92 -2.48
N LEU A 130 6.74 1.38 -2.57
CA LEU A 130 7.30 1.89 -3.82
C LEU A 130 7.30 0.85 -4.94
N SER A 131 7.73 -0.38 -4.64
CA SER A 131 7.70 -1.50 -5.60
C SER A 131 6.26 -1.77 -6.08
N THR A 132 5.31 -1.74 -5.16
CA THR A 132 3.89 -1.94 -5.45
C THR A 132 3.35 -0.84 -6.36
N ALA A 133 3.54 0.42 -5.97
CA ALA A 133 3.05 1.58 -6.73
C ALA A 133 3.66 1.65 -8.13
N ALA A 134 4.98 1.47 -8.25
CA ALA A 134 5.67 1.50 -9.54
C ALA A 134 5.14 0.42 -10.50
N THR A 135 4.95 -0.81 -9.99
CA THR A 135 4.44 -1.92 -10.79
C THR A 135 3.00 -1.67 -11.23
N ILE A 136 2.15 -1.18 -10.32
CA ILE A 136 0.75 -0.89 -10.64
C ILE A 136 0.63 0.24 -11.66
N LEU A 137 1.39 1.32 -11.49
CA LEU A 137 1.37 2.44 -12.42
C LEU A 137 1.90 2.05 -13.80
N LEU A 138 2.97 1.25 -13.87
CA LEU A 138 3.48 0.75 -15.13
C LEU A 138 2.43 -0.10 -15.85
N ALA A 139 1.79 -1.04 -15.15
CA ALA A 139 0.73 -1.86 -15.74
C ALA A 139 -0.47 -1.02 -16.18
N THR A 140 -0.88 -0.05 -15.36
CA THR A 140 -2.00 0.86 -15.67
C THR A 140 -1.68 1.75 -16.86
N TYR A 141 -0.44 2.24 -16.99
CA TYR A 141 0.03 3.00 -18.15
C TYR A 141 0.01 2.16 -19.43
N LEU A 142 0.37 0.89 -19.32
CA LEU A 142 0.28 -0.07 -20.44
C LEU A 142 -1.16 -0.54 -20.73
N GLY A 143 -2.15 -0.14 -19.91
CA GLY A 143 -3.54 -0.56 -20.05
C GLY A 143 -3.79 -2.03 -19.69
N LEU A 144 -2.89 -2.65 -18.92
CA LEU A 144 -3.01 -4.04 -18.51
C LEU A 144 -3.86 -4.15 -17.25
N PRO A 145 -4.95 -4.93 -17.27
CA PRO A 145 -5.71 -5.24 -16.06
C PRO A 145 -4.87 -6.18 -15.20
N ILE A 146 -4.53 -5.74 -14.00
CA ILE A 146 -3.72 -6.51 -13.05
C ILE A 146 -4.41 -6.56 -11.69
N SER A 147 -4.02 -7.51 -10.85
CA SER A 147 -4.49 -7.54 -9.47
C SER A 147 -3.50 -6.80 -8.57
N THR A 148 -3.91 -5.61 -8.13
CA THR A 148 -3.14 -4.76 -7.20
C THR A 148 -2.80 -5.48 -5.88
N THR A 149 -3.73 -6.29 -5.36
CA THR A 149 -3.52 -7.14 -4.18
C THR A 149 -2.39 -8.17 -4.34
N HIS A 150 -2.26 -8.79 -5.52
CA HIS A 150 -1.16 -9.73 -5.79
C HIS A 150 0.18 -9.02 -5.85
N VAL A 151 0.22 -7.84 -6.47
CA VAL A 151 1.43 -7.01 -6.52
C VAL A 151 1.86 -6.64 -5.10
N LEU A 152 0.94 -6.15 -4.28
CA LEU A 152 1.23 -5.75 -2.89
C LEU A 152 1.78 -6.92 -2.07
N ILE A 153 1.07 -8.05 -2.05
CA ILE A 153 1.49 -9.23 -1.26
C ILE A 153 2.81 -9.79 -1.80
N GLY A 154 3.02 -9.75 -3.12
CA GLY A 154 4.29 -10.10 -3.76
C GLY A 154 5.43 -9.20 -3.29
N SER A 155 5.25 -7.88 -3.29
CA SER A 155 6.25 -6.92 -2.82
C SER A 155 6.56 -7.09 -1.32
N VAL A 156 5.54 -7.27 -0.47
CA VAL A 156 5.70 -7.53 0.97
C VAL A 156 6.43 -8.85 1.22
N THR A 157 6.08 -9.89 0.47
CA THR A 157 6.77 -11.20 0.54
C THR A 157 8.22 -11.06 0.09
N GLY A 158 8.48 -10.31 -0.98
CA GLY A 158 9.83 -10.04 -1.49
C GLY A 158 10.73 -9.38 -0.44
N VAL A 159 10.28 -8.31 0.22
CA VAL A 159 11.07 -7.65 1.28
C VAL A 159 11.22 -8.53 2.53
N GLY A 160 10.23 -9.40 2.80
CA GLY A 160 10.27 -10.37 3.90
C GLY A 160 11.28 -11.51 3.70
N LEU A 161 11.65 -11.84 2.44
CA LEU A 161 12.62 -12.90 2.13
C LEU A 161 14.08 -12.44 2.28
N VAL A 162 14.36 -11.13 2.19
CA VAL A 162 15.73 -10.57 2.21
C VAL A 162 16.53 -10.96 3.46
N PRO A 163 15.99 -10.89 4.70
CA PRO A 163 16.75 -11.25 5.90
C PRO A 163 17.03 -12.75 5.98
N ALA A 164 16.07 -13.58 5.55
CA ALA A 164 16.24 -15.03 5.46
C ALA A 164 17.36 -15.39 4.46
N ALA A 165 17.42 -14.68 3.33
CA ALA A 165 18.46 -14.86 2.31
C ALA A 165 19.86 -14.38 2.76
N ARG A 166 19.95 -13.39 3.66
CA ARG A 166 21.22 -12.84 4.15
C ARG A 166 21.81 -13.59 5.36
N GLY A 167 21.11 -14.61 5.88
CA GLY A 167 21.58 -15.38 7.03
C GLY A 167 21.63 -14.61 8.35
N THR A 168 21.15 -13.37 8.39
CA THR A 168 21.12 -12.52 9.58
C THR A 168 19.92 -12.89 10.46
N HIS A 169 19.95 -14.08 11.04
CA HIS A 169 19.02 -14.49 12.09
C HIS A 169 19.54 -13.97 13.43
N GLY A 170 19.24 -12.72 13.78
CA GLY A 170 19.45 -12.23 15.14
C GLY A 170 18.53 -13.00 16.10
N ALA A 171 19.07 -13.40 17.26
CA ALA A 171 18.47 -14.31 18.23
C ALA A 171 17.07 -13.94 18.76
N ASP A 172 16.61 -12.69 18.58
CA ASP A 172 15.33 -12.20 19.12
C ASP A 172 14.26 -11.90 18.07
N THR A 173 14.51 -12.12 16.76
CA THR A 173 13.54 -11.67 15.76
C THR A 173 12.73 -12.81 15.13
N LYS A 174 11.41 -12.74 15.29
CA LYS A 174 10.39 -13.39 14.42
C LYS A 174 10.46 -12.83 12.99
N GLN A 175 11.60 -13.00 12.31
CA GLN A 175 11.98 -12.32 11.07
C GLN A 175 11.71 -13.16 9.81
N GLY A 176 10.67 -13.99 9.86
CA GLY A 176 10.26 -14.87 8.77
C GLY A 176 8.89 -14.50 8.20
N ILE A 177 8.61 -14.99 6.99
CA ILE A 177 7.29 -14.89 6.37
C ILE A 177 6.40 -15.99 6.93
N ASP A 178 5.15 -15.65 7.27
CA ASP A 178 4.16 -16.66 7.61
C ASP A 178 3.57 -17.29 6.34
N PHE A 179 4.14 -18.44 5.94
CA PHE A 179 3.66 -19.21 4.79
C PHE A 179 2.26 -19.80 4.99
N ALA A 180 1.81 -20.01 6.23
CA ALA A 180 0.46 -20.50 6.48
C ALA A 180 -0.57 -19.44 6.13
N ILE A 181 -0.28 -18.18 6.42
CA ILE A 181 -1.13 -17.03 6.08
C ILE A 181 -1.11 -16.77 4.57
N LEU A 182 0.05 -16.80 3.93
CA LEU A 182 0.13 -16.73 2.46
C LEU A 182 -0.68 -17.83 1.78
N ARG A 183 -0.61 -19.07 2.28
CA ARG A 183 -1.41 -20.19 1.75
C ARG A 183 -2.91 -19.94 1.91
N LYS A 184 -3.35 -19.41 3.06
CA LYS A 184 -4.78 -19.04 3.28
C LYS A 184 -5.22 -17.96 2.28
N ILE A 185 -4.39 -16.96 2.05
CA ILE A 185 -4.67 -15.89 1.08
C ILE A 185 -4.81 -16.47 -0.34
N PHE A 186 -3.86 -17.32 -0.74
CA PHE A 186 -3.88 -17.97 -2.05
C PHE A 186 -5.13 -18.83 -2.27
N LEU A 187 -5.52 -19.62 -1.26
CA LEU A 187 -6.78 -20.37 -1.30
C LEU A 187 -7.99 -19.43 -1.39
N GLY A 188 -7.95 -18.30 -0.70
CA GLY A 188 -8.96 -17.25 -0.80
C GLY A 188 -9.11 -16.69 -2.22
N TRP A 189 -8.02 -16.50 -2.96
CA TRP A 189 -8.08 -16.03 -4.36
C TRP A 189 -8.78 -17.02 -5.30
N ILE A 190 -8.48 -18.32 -5.17
CA ILE A 190 -9.16 -19.34 -5.98
C ILE A 190 -10.66 -19.37 -5.65
N MET A 191 -11.01 -19.33 -4.36
CA MET A 191 -12.40 -19.36 -3.91
C MET A 191 -13.17 -18.11 -4.33
N THR A 192 -12.56 -16.93 -4.29
CA THR A 192 -13.21 -15.68 -4.71
C THR A 192 -13.50 -15.64 -6.21
N LEU A 193 -12.60 -16.16 -7.05
CA LEU A 193 -12.86 -16.30 -8.49
C LEU A 193 -14.04 -17.25 -8.76
N ALA A 194 -14.05 -18.42 -8.11
CA ALA A 194 -15.13 -19.40 -8.25
C ALA A 194 -16.48 -18.83 -7.78
N ALA A 195 -16.50 -18.19 -6.61
CA ALA A 195 -17.70 -17.58 -6.05
C ALA A 195 -18.23 -16.42 -6.91
N GLY A 196 -17.36 -15.54 -7.40
CA GLY A 196 -17.72 -14.42 -8.27
C GLY A 196 -18.30 -14.89 -9.60
N GLY A 197 -17.68 -15.89 -10.24
CA GLY A 197 -18.18 -16.50 -11.47
C GLY A 197 -19.54 -17.16 -11.27
N LEU A 198 -19.70 -17.95 -10.20
CA LEU A 198 -20.97 -18.60 -9.88
C LEU A 198 -22.07 -17.58 -9.60
N CYS A 199 -21.79 -16.54 -8.81
CA CYS A 199 -22.73 -15.46 -8.51
C CYS A 199 -23.20 -14.77 -9.80
N THR A 200 -22.27 -14.48 -10.71
CA THR A 200 -22.57 -13.86 -12.01
C THR A 200 -23.50 -14.75 -12.85
N ILE A 201 -23.22 -16.06 -12.93
CA ILE A 201 -24.05 -17.03 -13.66
C ILE A 201 -25.47 -17.09 -13.08
N VAL A 202 -25.58 -17.18 -11.74
CA VAL A 202 -26.88 -17.25 -11.05
C VAL A 202 -27.68 -15.98 -11.28
N LEU A 203 -27.08 -14.80 -11.11
CA LEU A 203 -27.75 -13.51 -11.34
C LEU A 203 -28.20 -13.35 -12.79
N TYR A 204 -27.35 -13.71 -13.75
CA TYR A 204 -27.70 -13.66 -15.17
C TYR A 204 -28.89 -14.59 -15.49
N CYS A 205 -28.85 -15.84 -15.03
CA CYS A 205 -29.94 -16.79 -15.24
C CYS A 205 -31.25 -16.36 -14.57
N ALA A 206 -31.18 -15.71 -13.41
CA ALA A 206 -32.35 -15.19 -12.70
C ALA A 206 -32.97 -13.96 -13.38
N LEU A 207 -32.14 -13.05 -13.92
CA LEU A 207 -32.60 -11.84 -14.62
C LEU A 207 -33.07 -12.10 -16.05
N ARG A 208 -32.48 -13.08 -16.74
CA ARG A 208 -32.82 -13.42 -18.14
C ARG A 208 -34.31 -13.64 -18.42
N PRO A 209 -35.09 -14.37 -17.58
CA PRO A 209 -36.53 -14.53 -17.82
C PRO A 209 -37.35 -13.28 -17.51
N LEU A 210 -36.84 -12.32 -16.73
CA LEU A 210 -37.53 -11.07 -16.39
C LEU A 210 -37.42 -10.02 -17.50
N ILE A 211 -36.35 -10.07 -18.30
CA ILE A 211 -36.02 -9.09 -19.35
C ILE A 211 -36.52 -9.56 -20.75
N ARG A 212 -37.03 -10.79 -20.86
CA ARG A 212 -37.71 -11.32 -22.05
C ARG A 212 -39.21 -11.14 -21.94
#